data_AF-A0A7J6ECR0-F1
#
_entry.id   AF-A0A7J6ECR0-F1
#
_cell.length_a   1.000
_cell.length_b   1.000
_cell.length_c   1.000
_cell.angle_alpha   90.00
_cell.angle_beta   90.00
_cell.angle_gamma   90.00
#
_symmetry.space_group_name_H-M   'P 1'
#
loop_
_entity.id
_entity.type
_entity.pdbx_description
1 polymer ?
#
loop_
_entity_poly.entity_id
_entity_poly.type
_entity_poly.pdbx_seq_one_letter_code
_entity_poly.pdbx_strand_id
1 'polypeptide(L)' 'MMMVGLLFSSNGAAAAVGLIGLQGNSHVQWKKVCNVFDKFCHQGAAAVVLSFLGASAFLLLAMLTIKRLHRK' A
#
# COMPACT_ATOMS: atom_id res chain seq x y z
N MET A 1 6.39 -8.98 -14.22
CA MET A 1 5.01 -8.94 -13.67
C MET A 1 4.91 -9.52 -12.26
N MET A 2 5.61 -10.61 -11.91
CA MET A 2 5.62 -11.16 -10.53
C MET A 2 5.93 -10.12 -9.44
N MET A 3 6.95 -9.28 -9.62
CA MET A 3 7.29 -8.23 -8.65
C MET A 3 6.17 -7.20 -8.43
N VAL A 4 5.41 -6.87 -9.49
CA VAL A 4 4.25 -6.00 -9.34
C VAL A 4 3.18 -6.67 -8.48
N GLY A 5 2.88 -7.94 -8.78
CA GLY A 5 1.89 -8.69 -8.01
C GLY A 5 2.22 -8.73 -6.52
N LEU A 6 3.49 -8.95 -6.18
CA LEU A 6 3.98 -8.92 -4.80
C LEU A 6 3.81 -7.53 -4.15
N LEU A 7 4.16 -6.45 -4.86
CA LEU A 7 4.03 -5.07 -4.35
C LEU A 7 2.57 -4.70 -4.06
N PHE A 8 1.63 -5.09 -4.93
CA PHE A 8 0.21 -4.82 -4.69
C PHE A 8 -0.35 -5.65 -3.53
N SER A 9 0.04 -6.93 -3.43
CA SER A 9 -0.38 -7.78 -2.31
C SER A 9 0.14 -7.27 -0.96
N SER A 10 1.41 -6.87 -0.89
CA SER A 10 1.98 -6.33 0.35
C SER A 10 1.34 -4.99 0.74
N ASN A 11 1.15 -4.08 -0.22
CA ASN A 11 0.48 -2.80 0.05
C ASN A 11 -0.98 -2.99 0.47
N GLY A 12 -1.69 -3.98 -0.11
CA GLY A 12 -3.05 -4.33 0.28
C GLY A 12 -3.13 -4.87 1.72
N ALA A 13 -2.21 -5.74 2.10
CA ALA A 13 -2.10 -6.24 3.47
C ALA A 13 -1.78 -5.10 4.46
N ALA A 14 -0.83 -4.23 4.13
CA ALA A 14 -0.49 -3.07 4.94
C ALA A 14 -1.68 -2.09 5.10
N ALA A 15 -2.41 -1.84 4.02
CA ALA A 15 -3.61 -0.99 4.05
C ALA A 15 -4.72 -1.58 4.90
N ALA A 16 -4.98 -2.90 4.79
CA ALA A 16 -5.97 -3.59 5.62
C ALA A 16 -5.62 -3.46 7.11
N VAL A 17 -4.39 -3.80 7.49
CA VAL A 17 -3.94 -3.68 8.89
C VAL A 17 -3.98 -2.23 9.37
N GLY A 18 -3.59 -1.27 8.52
CA GLY A 18 -3.68 0.16 8.81
C GLY A 18 -5.11 0.67 9.04
N LEU A 19 -6.07 0.21 8.23
CA LEU A 19 -7.48 0.56 8.37
C LEU A 19 -8.08 0.02 9.66
N ILE A 20 -7.79 -1.24 9.98
CA ILE A 20 -8.26 -1.80 11.25
C ILE A 20 -7.64 -0.96 12.39
N GLY A 21 -6.36 -0.56 12.29
CA GLY A 21 -5.66 0.24 13.32
C GLY A 21 -6.19 1.67 13.49
N LEU A 22 -6.75 2.24 12.42
CA LEU A 22 -7.44 3.53 12.38
C LEU A 22 -8.87 3.47 12.94
N GLN A 23 -9.63 2.45 12.54
CA GLN A 23 -11.05 2.34 12.87
C GLN A 23 -11.25 1.73 14.27
N GLY A 24 -10.36 0.83 14.69
CA GLY A 24 -10.53 0.03 15.91
C GLY A 24 -11.74 -0.89 15.80
N ASN A 25 -11.82 -1.91 16.65
CA ASN A 25 -13.01 -2.74 16.74
C ASN A 25 -13.33 -3.05 18.20
N SER A 26 -14.46 -2.51 18.67
CA SER A 26 -14.94 -2.68 20.05
C SER A 26 -15.28 -4.13 20.37
N HIS A 27 -15.74 -4.90 19.38
CA HIS A 27 -16.12 -6.31 19.55
C HIS A 27 -14.94 -7.22 19.94
N VAL A 28 -13.72 -6.89 19.51
CA VAL A 28 -12.49 -7.64 19.87
C VAL A 28 -11.59 -6.86 20.84
N GLN A 29 -12.13 -5.87 21.55
CA GLN A 29 -11.38 -4.97 22.45
C GLN A 29 -10.19 -4.27 21.77
N TRP A 30 -10.21 -4.12 20.45
CA TRP A 30 -9.13 -3.48 19.71
C TRP A 30 -9.34 -1.97 19.70
N LYS A 31 -8.69 -1.30 20.64
CA LYS A 31 -8.67 0.17 20.73
C LYS A 31 -7.92 0.76 19.52
N LYS A 32 -8.36 1.91 19.04
CA LYS A 32 -7.68 2.67 17.97
C LYS A 32 -6.23 2.97 18.39
N VAL A 33 -5.28 2.20 17.86
CA VAL A 33 -3.83 2.43 18.08
C VAL A 33 -3.43 3.80 17.53
N CYS A 34 -4.06 4.20 16.42
CA CYS A 34 -3.81 5.48 15.77
C CYS A 34 -4.19 6.70 16.66
N ASN A 35 -5.03 6.54 17.68
CA ASN A 35 -5.37 7.62 18.62
C ASN A 35 -4.25 7.94 19.62
N VAL A 36 -3.33 6.99 19.86
CA VAL A 36 -2.17 7.17 20.76
C VAL A 36 -0.93 7.61 19.98
N PHE A 37 -0.80 7.17 18.72
CA PHE A 37 0.34 7.42 17.85
C PHE A 37 -0.07 8.13 16.55
N ASP A 38 -0.85 9.20 16.65
CA ASP A 38 -1.45 9.91 15.52
C ASP A 38 -0.41 10.31 14.45
N LYS A 39 0.71 10.89 14.88
CA LYS A 39 1.80 11.33 13.99
C LYS A 39 2.46 10.17 13.23
N PHE A 40 2.69 9.04 13.91
CA PHE A 40 3.29 7.84 13.32
C PHE A 40 2.32 7.15 12.36
N CYS A 41 1.04 7.14 12.71
CA CYS A 41 -0.02 6.56 11.91
C CYS A 41 -0.25 7.36 10.61
N HIS A 42 -0.24 8.70 10.69
CA HIS A 42 -0.29 9.56 9.51
C HIS A 42 0.91 9.35 8.59
N GLN A 43 2.11 9.25 9.15
CA GLN A 43 3.33 9.00 8.37
C GLN A 43 3.35 7.59 7.75
N GLY A 44 2.85 6.57 8.47
CA GLY A 44 2.67 5.21 7.94
C GLY A 44 1.64 5.15 6.81
N ALA A 45 0.50 5.84 6.97
CA ALA A 45 -0.51 5.94 5.92
C ALA A 45 0.05 6.64 4.67
N ALA A 46 0.79 7.74 4.84
CA ALA A 46 1.47 8.42 3.75
C ALA A 46 2.49 7.51 3.06
N ALA A 47 3.26 6.72 3.81
CA ALA A 47 4.22 5.76 3.24
C ALA A 47 3.54 4.66 2.41
N VAL A 48 2.38 4.13 2.86
CA VAL A 48 1.60 3.14 2.10
C VAL A 48 1.05 3.75 0.81
N VAL A 49 0.54 4.99 0.86
CA VAL A 49 0.07 5.71 -0.33
C VAL A 49 1.21 5.94 -1.33
N LEU A 50 2.37 6.41 -0.86
CA LEU A 50 3.56 6.58 -1.70
C LEU A 50 4.02 5.26 -2.32
N SER A 51 3.97 4.16 -1.56
CA SER A 51 4.29 2.82 -2.07
C SER A 51 3.32 2.37 -3.16
N PHE A 52 2.04 2.70 -3.05
CA PHE A 52 1.03 2.45 -4.09
C PHE A 52 1.32 3.22 -5.37
N LEU A 53 1.66 4.51 -5.24
CA LEU A 53 2.04 5.35 -6.37
C LEU A 53 3.31 4.80 -7.05
N GLY A 54 4.32 4.42 -6.28
CA GLY A 54 5.55 3.80 -6.80
C GLY A 54 5.29 2.49 -7.55
N ALA A 55 4.47 1.59 -6.99
CA ALA A 55 4.09 0.33 -7.64
C ALA A 55 3.34 0.57 -8.96
N SER A 56 2.47 1.58 -9.02
CA SER A 56 1.74 1.97 -10.23
C SER A 56 2.66 2.55 -11.32
N ALA A 57 3.62 3.40 -10.94
CA ALA A 57 4.60 3.94 -11.86
C ALA A 57 5.51 2.85 -12.43
N PHE A 58 5.96 1.91 -11.59
CA PHE A 58 6.76 0.77 -12.01
C PHE A 58 6.01 -0.12 -13.01
N LEU A 59 4.71 -0.32 -12.77
CA LEU A 59 3.81 -1.01 -13.70
C LEU A 59 3.76 -0.35 -15.08
N LEU A 60 3.55 0.96 -15.11
CA LEU A 60 3.48 1.73 -16.36
C LEU A 60 4.80 1.65 -17.12
N LEU A 61 5.93 1.78 -16.43
CA LEU A 61 7.27 1.63 -17.03
C LEU A 61 7.49 0.23 -17.61
N ALA A 62 7.09 -0.81 -16.89
CA ALA A 62 7.18 -2.19 -17.38
C ALA A 62 6.34 -2.40 -18.64
N MET A 63 5.10 -1.89 -18.66
CA MET A 63 4.22 -1.95 -19.83
C MET A 63 4.77 -1.17 -21.03
N LEU A 64 5.33 0.03 -20.80
CA LEU A 64 5.97 0.81 -21.86
C LEU A 64 7.17 0.07 -22.45
N THR A 65 7.97 -0.56 -21.59
CA THR A 65 9.14 -1.35 -22.03
C THR A 65 8.71 -2.54 -22.87
N ILE A 66 7.69 -3.29 -22.44
CA ILE A 66 7.14 -4.41 -23.21
C ILE A 66 6.57 -3.93 -24.55
N LYS A 67 5.81 -2.82 -24.55
CA LYS A 67 5.28 -2.23 -25.80
C LYS A 67 6.38 -1.79 -26.75
N ARG A 68 7.45 -1.18 -26.25
CA ARG A 68 8.61 -0.79 -27.07
C ARG A 68 9.35 -2.00 -27.61
N LEU A 69 9.48 -3.06 -26.83
CA LEU A 69 10.10 -4.31 -27.27
C LEU A 69 9.26 -5.01 -28.35
N HIS A 70 7.94 -5.05 -28.20
CA HIS A 70 7.03 -5.66 -29.19
C HIS A 70 6.95 -4.86 -30.49
N ARG A 71 7.20 -3.54 -30.44
CA ARG A 71 7.22 -2.65 -31.62
C ARG A 71 8.57 -2.66 -32.37
N LYS A 72 9.55 -3.43 -31.89
CA LYS A 72 10.87 -3.61 -32.50
C LYS A 72 10.89 -4.94 -33.23
#